data_AF-A0A7R9WHE3-F1
#
_entry.id   AF-A0A7R9WHE3-F1
#
_cell.length_a   1.000
_cell.length_b   1.000
_cell.length_c   1.000
_cell.angle_alpha   90.00
_cell.angle_beta   90.00
_cell.angle_gamma   90.00
#
_symmetry.space_group_name_H-M   'P 1'
#
loop_
_entity.id
_entity.type
_entity.pdbx_description
1 polymer ?
#
loop_
_entity_poly.entity_id
_entity_poly.type
_entity_poly.pdbx_seq_one_letter_code
_entity_poly.pdbx_strand_id
1 'polypeptide(L)'
;EQDVSTCVGKLHTLAPVLETSCVTGEGMDLLRKMLFSLPKRRRHENKVKRPFEFLVEDVFNVPGVGAVVSGFVNAGELTVGSSCHVYVGPNDDGTFMKTVAKSAHIARINTTYVTSGQSACLAFALNKEMRKKLRRGMVVLKESPTSTREFNAEICVLKGEGTTIRRSY
;
A
#
# COMPACT_ATOMS: atom_id res chain seq x y z
N GLU A 1 5.61 19.28 27.43
CA GLU A 1 5.87 19.63 26.00
C GLU A 1 7.36 19.65 25.66
N GLN A 2 8.21 20.20 26.53
CA GLN A 2 9.67 20.16 26.40
C GLN A 2 10.23 18.73 26.20
N ASP A 3 9.68 17.75 26.93
CA ASP A 3 10.12 16.35 26.85
C ASP A 3 9.81 15.73 25.49
N VAL A 4 8.68 16.10 24.87
CA VAL A 4 8.33 15.62 23.53
C VAL A 4 9.33 16.11 22.50
N SER A 5 9.69 17.40 22.55
CA SER A 5 10.73 17.97 21.67
C SER A 5 12.09 17.28 21.88
N THR A 6 12.47 17.06 23.14
CA THR A 6 13.71 16.38 23.50
C THR A 6 13.74 14.94 22.97
N CYS A 7 12.63 14.21 23.11
CA CYS A 7 12.49 12.85 22.61
C CYS A 7 12.58 12.82 21.08
N VAL A 8 11.87 13.70 20.37
CA VAL A 8 11.88 13.77 18.90
C VAL A 8 13.29 13.96 18.34
N GLY A 9 14.10 14.83 18.96
CA GLY A 9 15.50 15.04 18.56
C GLY A 9 16.43 13.84 18.82
N LYS A 10 16.03 12.92 19.70
CA LYS A 10 16.87 11.80 20.18
C LYS A 10 16.27 10.42 19.94
N LEU A 11 15.29 10.29 19.03
CA LEU A 11 14.61 9.02 18.70
C LEU A 11 15.53 7.90 18.21
N HIS A 12 16.72 8.24 17.72
CA HIS A 12 17.72 7.26 17.27
C HIS A 12 18.43 6.55 18.44
N THR A 13 18.31 7.08 19.66
CA THR A 13 19.02 6.59 20.87
C THR A 13 18.10 6.37 22.07
N LEU A 14 16.92 6.99 22.09
CA LEU A 14 16.00 6.97 23.23
C LEU A 14 14.64 6.42 22.82
N ALA A 15 14.11 5.51 23.65
CA ALA A 15 12.73 5.05 23.59
C ALA A 15 11.98 5.59 24.82
N PRO A 16 11.11 6.61 24.68
CA PRO A 16 10.38 7.15 25.81
C PRO A 16 9.33 6.16 26.32
N VAL A 17 9.21 6.07 27.64
CA VAL A 17 8.15 5.31 28.32
C VAL A 17 7.07 6.31 28.74
N LEU A 18 5.82 6.03 28.38
CA LEU A 18 4.66 6.87 28.67
C LEU A 18 3.66 6.05 29.46
N GLU A 19 3.23 6.56 30.61
CA GLU A 19 2.12 5.97 31.36
C GLU A 19 0.80 6.41 30.72
N THR A 20 -0.03 5.43 30.34
CA THR A 20 -1.30 5.67 29.66
C THR A 20 -2.35 4.67 30.11
N SER A 21 -3.62 5.05 30.06
CA SER A 21 -4.76 4.18 30.33
C SER A 21 -5.80 4.30 29.23
N CYS A 22 -6.06 3.20 28.52
CA CYS A 22 -7.11 3.13 27.50
C CYS A 22 -8.53 3.11 28.09
N VAL A 23 -8.67 2.91 29.41
CA VAL A 23 -9.97 2.87 30.10
C VAL A 23 -10.34 4.26 30.62
N THR A 24 -9.40 4.93 31.31
CA THR A 24 -9.64 6.24 31.92
C THR A 24 -9.29 7.39 30.98
N GLY A 25 -8.50 7.15 29.93
CA GLY A 25 -8.00 8.18 29.01
C GLY A 25 -6.76 8.91 29.52
N GLU A 26 -6.24 8.55 30.70
CA GLU A 26 -5.04 9.16 31.27
C GLU A 26 -3.83 8.96 30.33
N GLY A 27 -3.02 10.01 30.17
CA GLY A 27 -1.81 9.99 29.34
C GLY A 27 -2.05 9.98 27.82
N MET A 28 -3.30 9.85 27.35
CA MET A 28 -3.62 9.75 25.92
C MET A 28 -3.33 11.04 25.14
N ASP A 29 -3.49 12.21 25.77
CA ASP A 29 -3.16 13.49 25.14
C ASP A 29 -1.66 13.62 24.87
N LEU A 30 -0.83 13.19 25.82
CA LEU A 30 0.62 13.20 25.68
C LEU A 30 1.06 12.21 24.59
N LEU A 31 0.49 11.00 24.57
CA LEU A 31 0.72 10.02 23.51
C LEU A 31 0.35 10.59 22.13
N ARG A 32 -0.81 11.24 22.00
CA ARG A 32 -1.27 11.85 20.76
C ARG A 32 -0.33 12.96 20.29
N LYS A 33 0.10 13.86 21.20
CA LYS A 33 1.08 14.93 20.89
C LYS A 33 2.41 14.33 20.42
N MET A 34 2.89 13.27 21.08
CA MET A 34 4.11 12.58 20.69
C MET A 34 3.98 12.01 19.27
N LEU A 35 2.94 11.20 19.02
CA LEU A 35 2.70 10.58 17.71
C LEU A 35 2.57 11.62 16.58
N PHE A 36 1.93 12.76 16.84
CA PHE A 36 1.81 13.85 15.88
C PHE A 36 3.17 14.52 15.56
N SER A 37 4.08 14.56 16.54
CA SER A 37 5.40 15.19 16.39
C SER A 37 6.43 14.26 15.73
N LEU A 38 6.13 12.96 15.61
CA LEU A 38 7.03 11.99 14.99
C LEU A 38 7.20 12.27 13.49
N PRO A 39 8.44 12.18 12.95
CA PRO A 39 8.64 12.29 11.52
C PRO A 39 7.96 11.11 10.82
N LYS A 40 7.34 11.39 9.66
CA LYS A 40 6.79 10.33 8.80
C LYS A 40 7.92 9.40 8.35
N ARG A 41 7.89 8.14 8.79
CA ARG A 41 8.91 7.13 8.44
C ARG A 41 8.99 6.89 6.94
N ARG A 42 7.85 6.90 6.24
CA ARG A 42 7.76 6.73 4.79
C ARG A 42 7.34 8.05 4.14
N ARG A 43 8.22 8.61 3.31
CA ARG A 43 7.95 9.83 2.53
C ARG A 43 7.36 9.49 1.17
N HIS A 44 6.10 9.06 1.15
CA HIS A 44 5.39 8.77 -0.10
C HIS A 44 5.21 10.01 -0.97
N GLU A 45 5.20 11.21 -0.37
CA GLU A 45 5.25 12.50 -1.08
C GLU A 45 6.36 12.58 -2.15
N ASN A 46 7.51 11.94 -1.91
CA ASN A 46 8.63 11.92 -2.85
C ASN A 46 8.41 10.94 -4.03
N LYS A 47 7.38 10.09 -3.96
CA LYS A 47 7.03 9.09 -4.97
C LYS A 47 5.87 9.53 -5.87
N VAL A 48 5.28 10.71 -5.65
CA VAL A 48 4.13 11.20 -6.44
C VAL A 48 4.46 11.33 -7.93
N LYS A 49 5.69 11.74 -8.27
CA LYS A 49 6.13 11.90 -9.68
C LYS A 49 6.57 10.60 -10.35
N ARG A 50 6.58 9.47 -9.64
CA ARG A 50 6.96 8.17 -10.20
C ARG A 50 5.79 7.57 -10.98
N PRO A 51 6.02 6.58 -11.85
CA PRO A 51 4.94 5.84 -12.49
C PRO A 51 3.95 5.28 -11.45
N PHE A 52 2.67 5.30 -11.80
CA PHE A 52 1.61 4.85 -10.90
C PHE A 52 1.75 3.36 -10.59
N GLU A 53 1.82 3.05 -9.29
CA GLU A 53 1.91 1.70 -8.76
C GLU A 53 0.98 1.55 -7.56
N PHE A 54 0.03 0.64 -7.70
CA PHE A 54 -0.90 0.26 -6.64
C PHE A 54 -0.77 -1.22 -6.33
N LEU A 55 -0.57 -1.54 -5.05
CA LEU A 55 -0.38 -2.89 -4.53
C LEU A 55 -1.75 -3.46 -4.12
N VAL A 56 -2.16 -4.56 -4.73
CA VAL A 56 -3.44 -5.22 -4.43
C VAL A 56 -3.30 -6.09 -3.19
N GLU A 57 -3.96 -5.68 -2.11
CA GLU A 57 -4.00 -6.43 -0.85
C GLU A 57 -5.21 -7.36 -0.80
N ASP A 58 -6.35 -6.89 -1.31
CA ASP A 58 -7.62 -7.58 -1.24
C ASP A 58 -8.46 -7.42 -2.52
N VAL A 59 -9.34 -8.40 -2.77
CA VAL A 59 -10.22 -8.42 -3.94
C VAL A 59 -11.65 -8.73 -3.48
N PHE A 60 -12.59 -7.93 -3.98
CA PHE A 60 -14.01 -8.02 -3.68
C PHE A 60 -14.83 -8.05 -4.98
N ASN A 61 -15.99 -8.70 -4.92
CA ASN A 61 -16.97 -8.65 -5.99
C ASN A 61 -18.27 -8.06 -5.44
N VAL A 62 -18.49 -6.77 -5.72
CA VAL A 62 -19.58 -5.98 -5.13
C VAL A 62 -20.77 -5.96 -6.10
N PRO A 63 -21.98 -6.34 -5.67
CA PRO A 63 -23.19 -6.26 -6.49
C PRO A 63 -23.38 -4.85 -7.08
N GLY A 64 -23.70 -4.77 -8.37
CA GLY A 64 -23.89 -3.49 -9.10
C GLY A 64 -22.60 -2.77 -9.52
N VAL A 65 -21.49 -2.92 -8.79
CA VAL A 65 -20.20 -2.26 -9.09
C VAL A 65 -19.27 -3.15 -9.92
N GLY A 66 -19.18 -4.43 -9.55
CA GLY A 66 -18.31 -5.43 -10.14
C GLY A 66 -17.07 -5.73 -9.29
N ALA A 67 -15.94 -6.04 -9.94
CA ALA A 67 -14.68 -6.31 -9.26
C ALA A 67 -14.07 -5.04 -8.70
N VAL A 68 -13.79 -5.06 -7.41
CA VAL A 68 -13.16 -3.99 -6.65
C VAL A 68 -11.92 -4.57 -5.98
N VAL A 69 -10.78 -3.88 -6.06
CA VAL A 69 -9.59 -4.24 -5.30
C VAL A 69 -9.37 -3.23 -4.19
N SER A 70 -8.91 -3.66 -3.03
CA SER A 70 -8.40 -2.79 -1.97
C SER A 70 -6.90 -2.96 -1.87
N GLY A 71 -6.22 -1.89 -1.49
CA GLY A 71 -4.78 -1.89 -1.38
C GLY A 71 -4.20 -0.51 -1.19
N PHE A 72 -2.95 -0.36 -1.58
CA PHE A 72 -2.14 0.80 -1.25
C PHE A 72 -1.46 1.38 -2.48
N VAL A 73 -1.56 2.70 -2.67
CA VAL A 73 -0.82 3.41 -3.71
C VAL A 73 0.63 3.56 -3.26
N ASN A 74 1.52 2.70 -3.77
CA ASN A 74 2.93 2.76 -3.40
C ASN A 74 3.63 3.97 -4.02
N ALA A 75 3.29 4.29 -5.28
CA ALA A 75 3.91 5.35 -6.06
C ALA A 75 2.96 5.96 -7.09
N GLY A 76 3.27 7.18 -7.53
CA GLY A 76 2.51 7.89 -8.55
C GLY A 76 1.14 8.36 -8.11
N GLU A 77 0.35 8.71 -9.11
CA GLU A 77 -1.01 9.22 -8.98
C GLU A 77 -1.91 8.69 -10.10
N LEU A 78 -3.20 8.57 -9.82
CA LEU A 78 -4.19 8.09 -10.79
C LEU A 78 -5.50 8.85 -10.64
N THR A 79 -5.96 9.44 -11.74
CA THR A 79 -7.32 9.99 -11.87
C THR A 79 -8.21 8.92 -12.47
N VAL A 80 -9.20 8.45 -11.73
CA VAL A 80 -10.13 7.39 -12.18
C VAL A 80 -11.22 7.96 -13.10
N GLY A 81 -11.80 7.09 -13.92
CA GLY A 81 -12.88 7.42 -14.84
C GLY A 81 -12.93 6.49 -16.03
N SER A 82 -13.91 6.70 -16.92
CA SER A 82 -14.18 5.81 -18.06
C SER A 82 -13.04 5.66 -19.07
N SER A 83 -12.12 6.63 -19.15
CA SER A 83 -10.93 6.62 -20.02
C SER A 83 -9.63 6.26 -19.30
N CYS A 84 -9.70 5.94 -18.00
CA CYS A 84 -8.52 5.62 -17.20
C CYS A 84 -8.08 4.16 -17.41
N HIS A 85 -7.29 3.92 -18.45
CA HIS A 85 -6.74 2.60 -18.74
C HIS A 85 -5.57 2.24 -17.81
N VAL A 86 -5.62 1.02 -17.24
CA VAL A 86 -4.60 0.46 -16.36
C VAL A 86 -4.36 -1.02 -16.69
N TYR A 87 -3.21 -1.54 -16.24
CA TYR A 87 -2.82 -2.94 -16.32
C TYR A 87 -2.89 -3.57 -14.93
N VAL A 88 -3.49 -4.75 -14.81
CA VAL A 88 -3.59 -5.49 -13.55
C VAL A 88 -3.01 -6.89 -13.73
N GLY A 89 -2.13 -7.31 -12.82
CA GLY A 89 -1.46 -8.61 -12.90
C GLY A 89 -0.26 -8.69 -11.95
N PRO A 90 0.74 -9.55 -12.21
CA PRO A 90 0.81 -10.51 -13.31
C PRO A 90 -0.13 -11.71 -13.07
N ASN A 91 -0.72 -12.24 -14.15
CA ASN A 91 -1.36 -13.54 -14.17
C ASN A 91 -0.32 -14.67 -14.02
N ASP A 92 -0.76 -15.92 -13.89
CA ASP A 92 0.13 -17.07 -13.69
C ASP A 92 1.07 -17.33 -14.89
N ASP A 93 0.63 -16.92 -16.09
CA ASP A 93 1.42 -16.92 -17.32
C ASP A 93 2.33 -15.68 -17.45
N GLY A 94 2.34 -14.78 -16.47
CA GLY A 94 3.10 -13.53 -16.47
C GLY A 94 2.45 -12.39 -17.25
N THR A 95 1.29 -12.60 -17.86
CA THR A 95 0.58 -11.55 -18.61
C THR A 95 -0.13 -10.55 -17.70
N PHE A 96 -0.46 -9.38 -18.23
CA PHE A 96 -1.25 -8.38 -17.53
C PHE A 96 -2.56 -8.10 -18.27
N MET A 97 -3.62 -7.94 -17.49
CA MET A 97 -4.94 -7.61 -17.98
C MET A 97 -5.09 -6.09 -18.14
N LYS A 98 -5.38 -5.62 -19.34
CA LYS A 98 -5.75 -4.22 -19.56
C LYS A 98 -7.21 -3.98 -19.21
N THR A 99 -7.49 -2.99 -18.36
CA THR A 99 -8.85 -2.63 -17.92
C THR A 99 -8.97 -1.12 -17.71
N VAL A 100 -10.14 -0.67 -17.23
CA VAL A 100 -10.42 0.70 -16.86
C VAL A 100 -10.67 0.79 -15.36
N ALA A 101 -9.98 1.69 -14.67
CA ALA A 101 -10.26 2.05 -13.28
C ALA A 101 -11.42 3.07 -13.25
N LYS A 102 -12.64 2.59 -12.98
CA LYS A 102 -13.89 3.37 -13.10
C LYS A 102 -14.09 4.36 -11.96
N SER A 103 -13.85 3.90 -10.73
CA SER A 103 -14.03 4.69 -9.52
C SER A 103 -13.00 4.28 -8.47
N ALA A 104 -12.76 5.18 -7.53
CA ALA A 104 -11.87 4.98 -6.41
C ALA A 104 -12.55 5.41 -5.11
N HIS A 105 -12.28 4.71 -4.02
CA HIS A 105 -12.71 5.11 -2.69
C HIS A 105 -11.51 5.21 -1.75
N ILE A 106 -11.47 6.26 -0.92
CA ILE A 106 -10.53 6.39 0.19
C ILE A 106 -11.35 6.57 1.45
N ALA A 107 -11.07 5.78 2.49
CA ALA A 107 -11.81 5.83 3.76
C ALA A 107 -13.35 5.81 3.57
N ARG A 108 -13.84 4.96 2.65
CA ARG A 108 -15.25 4.81 2.26
C ARG A 108 -15.87 6.00 1.50
N ILE A 109 -15.10 7.02 1.16
CA ILE A 109 -15.54 8.19 0.39
C ILE A 109 -15.14 8.01 -1.07
N ASN A 110 -16.09 8.21 -1.99
CA ASN A 110 -15.81 8.20 -3.43
C ASN A 110 -14.88 9.37 -3.80
N THR A 111 -13.84 9.09 -4.57
CA THR A 111 -12.85 10.06 -5.02
C THR A 111 -12.56 9.87 -6.50
N THR A 112 -12.25 10.97 -7.19
CA THR A 112 -11.82 10.97 -8.59
C THR A 112 -10.32 10.76 -8.73
N TYR A 113 -9.57 10.86 -7.63
CA TYR A 113 -8.11 10.89 -7.64
C TYR A 113 -7.52 10.14 -6.44
N VAL A 114 -6.45 9.39 -6.70
CA VAL A 114 -5.65 8.71 -5.68
C VAL A 114 -4.16 9.01 -5.89
N THR A 115 -3.41 9.09 -4.79
CA THR A 115 -1.97 9.42 -4.81
C THR A 115 -1.18 8.54 -3.84
N SER A 116 0.12 8.47 -4.08
CA SER A 116 1.06 7.69 -3.26
C SER A 116 0.90 7.94 -1.77
N GLY A 117 0.89 6.87 -0.98
CA GLY A 117 0.70 6.92 0.47
C GLY A 117 -0.74 6.69 0.93
N GLN A 118 -1.70 6.55 0.01
CA GLN A 118 -3.10 6.33 0.35
C GLN A 118 -3.49 4.85 0.26
N SER A 119 -4.27 4.40 1.23
CA SER A 119 -5.06 3.17 1.12
C SER A 119 -6.35 3.49 0.38
N ALA A 120 -6.58 2.80 -0.74
CA ALA A 120 -7.70 3.05 -1.61
C ALA A 120 -8.32 1.75 -2.13
N CYS A 121 -9.60 1.83 -2.49
CA CYS A 121 -10.27 0.79 -3.25
C CYS A 121 -10.46 1.24 -4.69
N LEU A 122 -10.15 0.41 -5.68
CA LEU A 122 -10.34 0.70 -7.11
C LEU A 122 -11.36 -0.27 -7.70
N ALA A 123 -12.37 0.25 -8.39
CA ALA A 123 -13.34 -0.55 -9.13
C ALA A 123 -12.95 -0.66 -10.61
N PHE A 124 -12.95 -1.88 -11.15
CA PHE A 124 -12.53 -2.13 -12.54
C PHE A 124 -13.67 -2.47 -13.48
N ALA A 125 -13.50 -2.12 -14.75
CA ALA A 125 -14.34 -2.57 -15.85
C ALA A 125 -13.82 -3.90 -16.42
N LEU A 126 -14.06 -4.99 -15.70
CA LEU A 126 -13.64 -6.34 -16.10
C LEU A 126 -14.82 -7.19 -16.55
N ASN A 127 -14.62 -8.00 -17.59
CA ASN A 127 -15.55 -9.05 -17.98
C ASN A 127 -15.53 -10.22 -16.97
N LYS A 128 -16.48 -11.16 -17.07
CA LYS A 128 -16.63 -12.25 -16.09
C LYS A 128 -15.40 -13.15 -15.98
N GLU A 129 -14.67 -13.36 -17.07
CA GLU A 129 -13.49 -14.23 -17.09
C GLU A 129 -12.27 -13.55 -16.44
N MET A 130 -12.02 -12.29 -16.76
CA MET A 130 -10.91 -11.53 -16.19
C MET A 130 -11.09 -11.32 -14.67
N ARG A 131 -12.33 -11.17 -14.18
CA ARG A 131 -12.60 -11.09 -12.73
C ARG A 131 -12.11 -12.31 -11.97
N LYS A 132 -12.19 -13.51 -12.56
CA LYS A 132 -11.72 -14.75 -11.93
C LYS A 132 -10.19 -14.80 -11.81
N LYS A 133 -9.47 -14.02 -12.62
CA LYS A 133 -8.01 -13.96 -12.60
C LYS A 133 -7.47 -13.00 -11.55
N LEU A 134 -8.29 -12.09 -11.02
CA LEU A 134 -7.86 -11.17 -9.96
C LEU A 134 -7.54 -11.94 -8.67
N ARG A 135 -6.37 -11.66 -8.09
CA ARG A 135 -5.93 -12.24 -6.81
C ARG A 135 -5.13 -11.23 -5.98
N ARG A 136 -4.98 -11.53 -4.69
CA ARG A 136 -4.11 -10.80 -3.77
C ARG A 136 -2.65 -10.87 -4.23
N GLY A 137 -1.89 -9.81 -3.96
CA GLY A 137 -0.47 -9.72 -4.33
C GLY A 137 -0.22 -9.30 -5.80
N MET A 138 -1.27 -9.01 -6.56
CA MET A 138 -1.14 -8.36 -7.86
C MET A 138 -0.78 -6.87 -7.70
N VAL A 139 -0.36 -6.26 -8.80
CA VAL A 139 -0.12 -4.82 -8.94
C VAL A 139 -1.02 -4.23 -10.02
N VAL A 140 -1.35 -2.96 -9.84
CA VAL A 140 -2.07 -2.14 -10.83
C VAL A 140 -1.13 -1.03 -11.28
N LEU A 141 -0.94 -0.93 -12.59
CA LEU A 141 0.06 -0.07 -13.22
C LEU A 141 -0.58 0.74 -14.34
N LYS A 142 -0.10 1.97 -14.57
CA LYS A 142 -0.57 2.81 -15.68
C LYS A 142 0.17 2.52 -16.99
N GLU A 143 1.46 2.23 -16.89
CA GLU A 143 2.33 1.93 -18.02
C GLU A 143 2.35 0.42 -18.31
N SER A 144 2.70 0.04 -19.55
CA SER A 144 2.79 -1.36 -19.93
C SER A 144 3.89 -2.06 -19.14
N PRO A 145 3.57 -3.09 -18.34
CA PRO A 145 4.53 -3.70 -17.44
C PRO A 145 5.27 -4.88 -18.06
N THR A 146 6.36 -5.27 -17.41
CA THR A 146 7.12 -6.49 -17.70
C THR A 146 7.08 -7.39 -16.47
N SER A 147 6.77 -8.67 -16.64
CA SER A 147 6.87 -9.67 -15.57
C SER A 147 8.25 -10.34 -15.58
N THR A 148 8.63 -10.91 -14.43
CA THR A 148 9.89 -11.60 -14.27
C THR A 148 9.67 -12.79 -13.33
N ARG A 149 10.33 -13.92 -13.61
CA ARG A 149 10.25 -15.13 -12.77
C ARG A 149 11.49 -15.36 -11.90
N GLU A 150 12.59 -14.67 -12.20
CA GLU A 150 13.87 -14.81 -11.53
C GLU A 150 14.46 -13.44 -11.22
N PHE A 151 14.94 -13.23 -10.00
CA PHE A 151 15.57 -11.97 -9.61
C PHE A 151 16.81 -12.27 -8.76
N ASN A 152 17.77 -11.36 -8.81
CA ASN A 152 18.91 -11.37 -7.90
C ASN A 152 18.55 -10.57 -6.65
N ALA A 153 18.86 -11.10 -5.47
CA ALA A 153 18.62 -10.43 -4.21
C ALA A 153 19.83 -10.53 -3.27
N GLU A 154 20.05 -9.46 -2.53
CA GLU A 154 20.92 -9.47 -1.36
C GLU A 154 20.11 -9.94 -0.15
N ILE A 155 20.61 -10.96 0.55
CA ILE A 155 19.87 -11.61 1.63
C ILE A 155 20.60 -11.36 2.96
N CYS A 156 19.86 -10.85 3.94
CA CYS A 156 20.32 -10.72 5.31
C CYS A 156 19.60 -11.75 6.20
N VAL A 157 20.36 -12.70 6.75
CA VAL A 157 19.81 -13.75 7.64
C VAL A 157 19.78 -13.22 9.07
N LEU A 158 18.59 -13.14 9.65
CA LEU A 158 18.41 -12.70 11.03
C LEU A 158 18.91 -13.78 12.00
N LYS A 159 19.66 -13.36 13.03
CA LYS A 159 20.15 -14.26 14.08
C LYS A 159 18.97 -14.73 14.95
N GLY A 160 18.79 -16.03 15.15
CA GLY A 160 17.84 -16.59 16.12
C GLY A 160 17.08 -17.82 15.61
N GLU A 161 16.80 -17.89 14.31
CA GLU A 161 16.24 -19.07 13.67
C GLU A 161 17.35 -19.79 12.88
N GLY A 162 17.38 -21.13 12.94
CA GLY A 162 18.36 -21.96 12.23
C GLY A 162 18.15 -21.99 10.72
N THR A 163 18.06 -20.82 10.09
CA THR A 163 17.70 -20.68 8.69
C THR A 163 18.95 -20.85 7.83
N THR A 164 18.99 -21.94 7.07
CA THR A 164 20.06 -22.24 6.11
C THR A 164 19.52 -22.06 4.70
N ILE A 165 20.11 -21.16 3.92
CA ILE A 165 19.74 -20.95 2.51
C ILE A 165 20.66 -21.83 1.65
N ARG A 166 20.07 -22.71 0.86
CA ARG A 166 20.79 -23.56 -0.10
C ARG A 166 20.05 -23.59 -1.43
N ARG A 167 20.77 -23.96 -2.50
CA ARG A 167 20.17 -24.19 -3.81
C ARG A 167 19.15 -25.33 -3.71
N SER A 168 18.01 -25.17 -4.38
CA SER A 168 16.92 -26.17 -4.43
C SER A 168 16.12 -26.35 -3.13
N TYR A 169 16.12 -25.33 -2.26
CA TYR A 169 15.16 -25.21 -1.15
C TYR A 169 13.88 -24.47 -1.57
#